data_AF-A0A327T9R5-F1
#
_entry.id   AF-A0A327T9R5-F1
#
_cell.length_a   1.000
_cell.length_b   1.000
_cell.length_c   1.000
_cell.angle_alpha   90.00
_cell.angle_beta   90.00
_cell.angle_gamma   90.00
#
_symmetry.space_group_name_H-M   'P 1'
#
loop_
_entity.id
_entity.type
_entity.pdbx_description
1 polymer ?
#
loop_
_entity_poly.entity_id
_entity_poly.type
_entity_poly.pdbx_seq_one_letter_code
_entity_poly.pdbx_strand_id
1 'polypeptide(L)'
;MPLVTFKASGADNCVRADGLPYVYVRTEAGGSVLPASCPHRGGPLNLATPDAAGRRLVCPWHERGSSLARLRRQVPAVRSGDTVTAVLPGPADADVELCHLPLSPALAAGA
;
A
#
# COMPACT_ATOMS: atom_id res chain seq x y z
N MET A 1 13.80 -1.26 11.02
CA MET A 1 12.72 -1.69 10.13
C MET A 1 11.66 -2.33 11.00
N PRO A 2 10.52 -1.66 11.25
CA PRO A 2 9.51 -2.22 12.12
C PRO A 2 8.80 -3.39 11.43
N LEU A 3 8.56 -4.46 12.19
CA LEU A 3 7.73 -5.58 11.78
C LEU A 3 6.31 -5.32 12.29
N VAL A 4 5.36 -5.18 11.38
CA VAL A 4 3.98 -4.78 11.72
C VAL A 4 2.99 -5.80 11.18
N THR A 5 1.90 -5.98 11.92
CA THR A 5 0.77 -6.81 11.50
C THR A 5 -0.49 -5.96 11.49
N PHE A 6 -1.21 -5.95 10.37
CA PHE A 6 -2.40 -5.14 10.16
C PHE A 6 -3.40 -5.87 9.25
N LYS A 7 -4.60 -5.32 9.07
CA LYS A 7 -5.64 -5.96 8.27
C LYS A 7 -5.41 -5.79 6.77
N ALA A 8 -5.82 -6.77 5.98
CA ALA A 8 -5.80 -6.65 4.53
C ALA A 8 -6.91 -5.71 4.02
N SER A 9 -7.99 -5.57 4.81
CA SER A 9 -9.19 -4.84 4.43
C SER A 9 -9.94 -4.30 5.67
N GLY A 10 -10.87 -3.37 5.46
CA GLY A 10 -11.72 -2.83 6.53
C GLY A 10 -10.98 -1.92 7.52
N ALA A 11 -11.41 -1.94 8.77
CA ALA A 11 -10.72 -1.22 9.85
C ALA A 11 -9.27 -1.75 10.00
N ASP A 12 -8.34 -0.87 10.34
CA ASP A 12 -6.92 -1.20 10.53
C ASP A 12 -6.22 -1.76 9.28
N ASN A 13 -6.72 -1.41 8.08
CA ASN A 13 -6.11 -1.81 6.81
C ASN A 13 -4.90 -0.95 6.37
N CYS A 14 -4.53 0.00 7.22
CA CYS A 14 -3.45 0.94 7.03
C CYS A 14 -2.52 0.89 8.24
N VAL A 15 -1.24 1.10 7.97
CA VAL A 15 -0.23 1.33 9.00
C VAL A 15 0.54 2.59 8.66
N ARG A 16 0.71 3.49 9.62
CA ARG A 16 1.61 4.64 9.53
C ARG A 16 2.88 4.31 10.29
N ALA A 17 4.03 4.33 9.62
CA ALA A 17 5.33 4.26 10.27
C ALA A 17 6.03 5.62 10.12
N ASP A 18 6.35 6.28 11.23
CA ASP A 18 6.84 7.66 11.27
C ASP A 18 5.99 8.62 10.40
N GLY A 19 4.66 8.45 10.48
CA GLY A 19 3.69 9.23 9.72
C GLY A 19 3.52 8.85 8.24
N LEU A 20 4.36 7.96 7.69
CA LEU A 20 4.26 7.48 6.31
C LEU A 20 3.25 6.33 6.20
N PRO A 21 2.17 6.47 5.42
CA PRO A 21 1.12 5.47 5.34
C PRO A 21 1.46 4.34 4.37
N TYR A 22 1.14 3.11 4.75
CA TYR A 22 1.25 1.91 3.93
C TYR A 22 -0.07 1.14 3.97
N VAL A 23 -0.45 0.54 2.85
CA VAL A 23 -1.66 -0.26 2.71
C VAL A 23 -1.37 -1.54 1.94
N TYR A 24 -2.10 -2.60 2.26
CA TYR A 24 -2.16 -3.78 1.41
C TYR A 24 -3.15 -3.53 0.27
N VAL A 25 -2.74 -3.84 -0.96
CA VAL A 25 -3.58 -3.75 -2.16
C VAL A 25 -3.56 -5.04 -2.93
N ARG A 26 -4.60 -5.29 -3.72
CA ARG A 26 -4.63 -6.33 -4.73
C ARG A 26 -4.73 -5.73 -6.12
N THR A 27 -4.01 -6.33 -7.05
CA THR A 27 -4.03 -6.02 -8.48
C THR A 27 -4.01 -7.35 -9.23
N GLU A 28 -4.16 -7.32 -10.56
CA GLU A 28 -3.97 -8.52 -11.40
C GLU A 28 -2.58 -9.14 -11.23
N ALA A 29 -1.57 -8.33 -10.89
CA ALA A 29 -0.22 -8.79 -10.63
C ALA A 29 -0.07 -9.48 -9.26
N GLY A 30 -1.14 -9.54 -8.45
CA GLY A 30 -1.19 -10.12 -7.12
C GLY A 30 -1.29 -9.09 -5.99
N GLY A 31 -1.20 -9.60 -4.76
CA GLY A 31 -1.23 -8.78 -3.54
C GLY A 31 0.15 -8.22 -3.17
N SER A 32 0.15 -7.05 -2.53
CA SER A 32 1.37 -6.40 -2.02
C SER A 32 1.07 -5.28 -1.04
N VAL A 33 2.00 -4.99 -0.14
CA VAL A 33 1.98 -3.76 0.65
C VAL A 33 2.71 -2.66 -0.11
N LEU A 34 2.09 -1.49 -0.22
CA LEU A 34 2.63 -0.33 -0.92
C LEU A 34 2.55 0.92 -0.03
N PRO A 35 3.44 1.91 -0.21
CA PRO A 35 3.20 3.23 0.33
C PRO A 35 1.90 3.80 -0.25
N ALA A 36 1.05 4.36 0.60
CA ALA A 36 -0.18 5.05 0.19
C ALA A 36 0.10 6.47 -0.29
N SER A 37 1.33 6.97 -0.19
CA SER A 37 1.75 8.28 -0.69
C SER A 37 2.53 8.16 -1.99
N CYS A 38 2.10 8.91 -3.01
CA CYS A 38 2.73 8.93 -4.33
C CYS A 38 4.10 9.59 -4.25
N PRO A 39 5.17 8.98 -4.80
CA PRO A 39 6.52 9.52 -4.73
C PRO A 39 6.72 10.82 -5.53
N HIS A 40 5.73 11.26 -6.30
CA HIS A 40 5.79 12.54 -7.01
C HIS A 40 5.55 13.72 -6.06
N ARG A 41 4.38 13.78 -5.40
CA ARG A 41 3.95 14.90 -4.54
C ARG A 41 3.05 14.46 -3.38
N GLY A 42 3.12 13.19 -2.97
CA GLY A 42 2.39 12.68 -1.80
C GLY A 42 0.94 12.23 -2.04
N GLY A 43 0.43 12.28 -3.27
CA GLY A 43 -0.97 11.94 -3.56
C GLY A 43 -1.40 10.52 -3.19
N PRO A 44 -2.70 10.28 -2.95
CA PRO A 44 -3.20 9.07 -2.32
C PRO A 44 -3.16 7.88 -3.28
N LEU A 45 -2.10 7.08 -3.24
CA LEU A 45 -1.98 5.86 -4.03
C LEU A 45 -2.94 4.76 -3.59
N ASN A 46 -3.46 4.82 -2.37
CA ASN A 46 -4.58 3.96 -1.94
C ASN A 46 -5.84 4.20 -2.79
N LEU A 47 -5.96 5.34 -3.46
CA LEU A 47 -7.05 5.68 -4.38
C LEU A 47 -6.65 5.58 -5.86
N ALA A 48 -5.45 5.10 -6.17
CA ALA A 48 -4.98 4.99 -7.55
C ALA A 48 -5.73 3.90 -8.33
N THR A 49 -5.63 3.98 -9.65
CA THR A 49 -6.09 2.94 -10.58
C THR A 49 -4.91 2.36 -11.35
N PRO A 50 -4.87 1.05 -11.66
CA PRO A 50 -3.90 0.52 -12.60
C PRO A 50 -4.05 1.16 -13.98
N ASP A 51 -2.93 1.35 -14.70
CA ASP A 51 -2.98 1.68 -16.13
C ASP A 51 -3.50 0.50 -16.96
N ALA A 52 -3.81 0.74 -18.25
CA ALA A 52 -4.38 -0.28 -19.13
C ALA A 52 -3.51 -1.55 -19.26
N ALA A 53 -2.21 -1.45 -19.00
CA ALA A 53 -1.28 -2.58 -19.03
C ALA A 53 -1.08 -3.25 -17.66
N GLY A 54 -1.68 -2.72 -16.59
CA GLY A 54 -1.48 -3.18 -15.21
C GLY A 54 -0.06 -2.98 -14.67
N ARG A 55 0.77 -2.14 -15.32
CA ARG A 55 2.19 -1.96 -14.99
C ARG A 55 2.44 -0.75 -14.09
N ARG A 56 1.48 0.17 -14.02
CA ARG A 56 1.59 1.41 -13.23
C ARG A 56 0.33 1.65 -12.42
N LEU A 57 0.48 2.28 -11.26
CA LEU A 57 -0.62 2.89 -10.53
C LEU A 57 -0.70 4.38 -10.89
N VAL A 58 -1.82 4.80 -11.45
CA VAL A 58 -2.14 6.17 -11.85
C VAL A 58 -2.64 6.93 -10.63
N CYS A 59 -1.84 7.88 -10.15
CA CYS A 59 -2.19 8.69 -8.99
C CYS A 59 -3.32 9.67 -9.34
N PRO A 60 -4.38 9.79 -8.51
CA PRO A 60 -5.56 10.59 -8.85
C PRO A 60 -5.32 12.11 -8.81
N TRP A 61 -4.23 12.60 -8.20
CA TRP A 61 -3.97 14.05 -8.13
C TRP A 61 -3.43 14.66 -9.41
N HIS A 62 -2.61 13.92 -10.16
CA HIS A 62 -1.90 14.46 -11.33
C HIS A 62 -1.81 13.46 -12.49
N GLU A 63 -2.55 12.34 -12.39
CA GLU A 63 -2.64 11.27 -13.38
C GLU A 63 -1.28 10.64 -13.77
N ARG A 64 -0.26 10.85 -12.94
CA ARG A 64 1.07 10.31 -13.17
C ARG A 64 1.14 8.87 -12.70
N GLY A 65 1.52 7.96 -13.61
CA GLY A 65 1.75 6.55 -13.31
C GLY A 65 3.05 6.30 -12.54
N SER A 66 2.96 5.58 -11.43
CA SER A 66 4.09 5.02 -10.69
C SER A 66 4.24 3.53 -11.00
N SER A 67 5.45 3.07 -11.34
CA SER A 67 5.72 1.66 -11.64
C SER A 67 5.27 0.74 -10.49
N LEU A 68 4.32 -0.16 -10.77
CA LEU A 68 3.81 -1.12 -9.80
C LEU A 68 4.91 -2.09 -9.36
N ALA A 69 5.71 -2.59 -10.31
CA ALA A 69 6.84 -3.47 -10.00
C ALA A 69 7.86 -2.82 -9.05
N ARG A 70 8.13 -1.52 -9.20
CA ARG A 70 9.02 -0.78 -8.29
C ARG A 70 8.38 -0.57 -6.91
N LEU A 71 7.09 -0.30 -6.85
CA LEU A 71 6.37 -0.12 -5.58
C LEU A 71 6.36 -1.41 -4.76
N ARG A 72 6.05 -2.54 -5.40
CA ARG A 72 5.95 -3.86 -4.75
C ARG A 72 7.25 -4.37 -4.13
N ARG A 73 8.40 -3.92 -4.63
CA ARG A 73 9.72 -4.31 -4.13
C ARG A 73 10.13 -3.54 -2.87
N GLN A 74 9.39 -2.50 -2.47
CA GLN A 74 9.78 -1.64 -1.36
C GLN A 74 9.44 -2.24 0.01
N VAL A 75 8.36 -3.01 0.10
CA VAL A 75 7.85 -3.54 1.37
C VAL A 75 7.66 -5.05 1.25
N PRO A 76 8.60 -5.84 1.81
CA PRO A 76 8.41 -7.27 1.98
C PRO A 76 7.19 -7.52 2.89
N ALA A 77 6.28 -8.38 2.45
CA ALA A 77 5.09 -8.72 3.21
C ALA A 77 4.58 -10.13 2.91
N VAL A 78 3.94 -10.74 3.90
CA VAL A 78 3.21 -11.99 3.78
C VAL A 78 1.77 -11.77 4.22
N ARG A 79 0.81 -12.36 3.49
CA ARG A 79 -0.61 -12.35 3.86
C ARG A 79 -1.03 -13.76 4.27
N SER A 80 -1.79 -13.84 5.37
CA SER A 80 -2.51 -15.04 5.80
C SER A 80 -3.95 -14.66 6.15
N GLY A 81 -4.92 -15.12 5.35
CA GLY A 81 -6.31 -14.72 5.49
C GLY A 81 -6.49 -13.20 5.34
N ASP A 82 -7.13 -12.56 6.32
CA ASP A 82 -7.33 -11.10 6.36
C ASP A 82 -6.19 -10.35 7.09
N THR A 83 -5.10 -11.03 7.42
CA THR A 83 -3.98 -10.44 8.14
C THR A 83 -2.75 -10.33 7.24
N VAL A 84 -2.06 -9.20 7.32
CA VAL A 84 -0.83 -8.92 6.57
C VAL A 84 0.28 -8.57 7.56
N THR A 85 1.40 -9.27 7.45
CA THR A 85 2.63 -8.96 8.20
C THR A 85 3.66 -8.39 7.24
N ALA A 86 4.19 -7.21 7.54
CA ALA A 86 5.09 -6.46 6.67
C ALA A 86 6.31 -5.95 7.44
N VAL A 87 7.44 -5.86 6.74
CA VAL A 87 8.66 -5.19 7.22
C VAL A 87 8.71 -3.82 6.57
N LEU A 88 8.43 -2.76 7.32
CA LEU A 88 8.39 -1.41 6.76
C LEU A 88 9.80 -0.79 6.69
N PRO A 89 10.07 0.08 5.71
CA PRO A 89 11.26 0.92 5.71
C PRO A 89 11.28 1.84 6.93
N GLY A 90 12.44 1.99 7.58
CA GLY A 90 12.62 2.86 8.74
C GLY A 90 13.48 2.23 9.85
N PRO A 91 13.73 2.96 10.96
CA PRO A 91 14.41 2.42 12.14
C PRO A 91 13.56 1.35 12.84
N ALA A 92 14.11 0.57 13.77
CA ALA A 92 13.37 -0.55 14.39
C ALA A 92 12.30 -0.07 15.40
N ASP A 93 12.55 1.10 15.96
CA ASP A 93 11.77 1.83 16.96
C ASP A 93 10.94 2.98 16.36
N ALA A 94 10.72 2.95 15.04
CA ALA A 94 9.80 3.88 14.38
C ALA A 94 8.43 3.86 15.06
N ASP A 95 7.80 5.03 15.17
CA ASP A 95 6.44 5.10 15.71
C ASP A 95 5.47 4.44 14.72
N VAL A 96 4.61 3.56 15.22
CA VAL A 96 3.71 2.75 14.40
C VAL A 96 2.27 2.90 14.90
N GLU A 97 1.41 3.37 14.01
CA GLU A 97 -0.02 3.54 14.25
C GLU A 97 -0.84 2.71 13.25
N LEU A 98 -1.84 1.98 13.74
CA LEU A 98 -2.86 1.37 12.90
C LEU A 98 -3.93 2.40 12.55
N CYS A 99 -4.32 2.41 11.28
CA CYS A 99 -5.24 3.37 10.70
C CYS A 99 -6.19 2.69 9.72
N HIS A 100 -7.19 3.45 9.27
CA HIS A 100 -7.99 3.09 8.11
C HIS A 100 -7.69 4.03 6.95
N LEU A 101 -7.50 3.45 5.75
CA LEU A 101 -7.54 4.19 4.50
C LEU A 101 -8.47 3.49 3.51
N PRO A 102 -9.41 4.20 2.88
CA PRO A 102 -10.22 3.62 1.83
C PRO A 102 -9.34 3.23 0.64
N LEU A 103 -9.68 2.11 0.00
CA LEU A 103 -9.05 1.67 -1.24
C LEU A 103 -9.96 1.98 -2.43
N SER A 104 -9.38 2.34 -3.57
CA SER A 104 -10.14 2.37 -4.81
C SER A 104 -10.68 0.96 -5.11
N PRO A 105 -11.82 0.82 -5.83
CA PRO A 105 -12.34 -0.50 -6.22
C PRO A 105 -11.29 -1.35 -6.95
N ALA A 106 -10.45 -0.72 -7.77
CA ALA A 106 -9.39 -1.39 -8.53
C ALA A 106 -8.25 -1.95 -7.65
N LEU A 107 -8.13 -1.49 -6.40
CA LEU A 107 -7.13 -1.95 -5.43
C LEU A 107 -7.72 -2.84 -4.33
N ALA A 108 -9.04 -2.72 -4.10
CA ALA A 108 -9.80 -3.55 -3.16
C ALA A 108 -10.25 -4.89 -3.78
N ALA A 109 -10.51 -4.90 -5.09
CA ALA A 109 -11.04 -6.07 -5.79
C ALA A 109 -10.01 -7.22 -5.79
N GLY A 110 -10.44 -8.35 -5.26
CA GLY A 110 -9.63 -9.55 -5.05
C GLY A 110 -9.66 -10.06 -3.61
N ALA A 111 -10.51 -9.54 -2.72
CA ALA A 111 -10.82 -10.18 -1.44
C ALA A 111 -11.32 -11.61 -1.66
#